data_AF-A0A3B9MBW5-F1
#
_entry.id   AF-A0A3B9MBW5-F1
#
_cell.length_a   1.000
_cell.length_b   1.000
_cell.length_c   1.000
_cell.angle_alpha   90.00
_cell.angle_beta   90.00
_cell.angle_gamma   90.00
#
_symmetry.space_group_name_H-M   'P 1'
#
loop_
_entity.id
_entity.type
_entity.pdbx_description
1 polymer ?
#
loop_
_entity_poly.entity_id
_entity_poly.type
_entity_poly.pdbx_seq_one_letter_code
_entity_poly.pdbx_strand_id
1 'polypeptide(L)'
;MSPSFERVKDYLERGDKLEAIKVLEEIAQVRAIASRYRLQAWHFLREAGARPPSHLERDVLGVVVEVGMDSGHDLLAVYADKTAHYYNYSGAGVVWEHPDSSLDKLIEAVLKAARSIVQDIGPWNGARRSPPPAGHLRLNILTPSGLYFGEGPFEDLDRDPRARPLIHAALDLMRRLTSLVVPG
;
A
#
# COMPACT_ATOMS: atom_id res chain seq x y z
N MET A 1 1.20 1.03 -21.29
CA MET A 1 1.99 -0.20 -21.56
C MET A 1 2.01 -0.98 -20.25
N SER A 2 1.40 -2.16 -20.18
CA SER A 2 1.37 -2.96 -18.95
C SER A 2 2.76 -3.54 -18.71
N PRO A 3 3.36 -3.41 -17.52
CA PRO A 3 4.61 -4.11 -17.20
C PRO A 3 4.34 -5.61 -17.31
N SER A 4 5.06 -6.31 -18.20
CA SER A 4 4.66 -7.64 -18.67
C SER A 4 4.97 -8.73 -17.64
N PHE A 5 4.14 -8.84 -16.61
CA PHE A 5 4.04 -10.05 -15.78
C PHE A 5 3.73 -11.29 -16.64
N GLU A 6 3.17 -11.10 -17.84
CA GLU A 6 3.06 -12.14 -18.87
C GLU A 6 4.44 -12.72 -19.24
N ARG A 7 5.46 -11.90 -19.49
CA ARG A 7 6.84 -12.38 -19.75
C ARG A 7 7.40 -13.13 -18.54
N VAL A 8 7.15 -12.64 -17.32
CA VAL A 8 7.57 -13.34 -16.09
C VAL A 8 6.94 -14.72 -16.04
N LYS A 9 5.63 -14.82 -16.30
CA LYS A 9 4.89 -16.09 -16.35
C LYS A 9 5.48 -17.04 -17.40
N ASP A 10 5.71 -16.57 -18.62
CA ASP A 10 6.27 -17.39 -19.70
C ASP A 10 7.65 -17.96 -19.35
N TYR A 11 8.52 -17.15 -18.73
CA TYR A 11 9.83 -17.62 -18.27
C TYR A 11 9.71 -18.65 -17.14
N LEU A 12 8.80 -18.44 -16.19
CA LEU A 12 8.57 -19.41 -15.10
C LEU A 12 8.02 -20.74 -15.63
N GLU A 13 7.12 -20.72 -16.62
CA GLU A 13 6.59 -21.92 -17.27
C GLU A 13 7.65 -22.70 -18.04
N ARG A 14 8.67 -22.01 -18.57
CA ARG A 14 9.83 -22.62 -19.25
C ARG A 14 10.94 -23.05 -18.29
N GLY A 15 10.84 -22.71 -17.00
CA GLY A 15 11.88 -22.97 -15.99
C GLY A 15 13.02 -21.94 -15.97
N ASP A 16 12.91 -20.86 -16.75
CA ASP A 16 13.93 -19.80 -16.91
C ASP A 16 13.87 -18.79 -15.76
N LYS A 17 14.11 -19.25 -14.53
CA LYS A 17 13.99 -18.42 -13.31
C LYS A 17 14.85 -17.16 -13.34
N LEU A 18 16.04 -17.22 -13.94
CA LEU A 18 16.94 -16.06 -14.03
C LEU A 18 16.36 -14.94 -14.91
N GLU A 19 15.73 -15.28 -16.03
CA GLU A 19 15.10 -14.29 -16.90
C GLU A 19 13.83 -13.72 -16.26
N ALA A 20 13.06 -14.54 -15.55
CA ALA A 20 11.93 -14.07 -14.74
C ALA A 20 12.38 -13.04 -13.69
N ILE A 21 13.49 -13.29 -12.98
CA ILE A 21 14.06 -12.36 -12.00
C ILE A 21 14.47 -11.04 -12.65
N LYS A 22 15.17 -11.06 -13.79
CA LYS A 22 15.56 -9.83 -14.50
C LYS A 22 14.36 -8.95 -14.86
N VAL A 23 13.31 -9.54 -15.40
CA VAL A 23 12.08 -8.80 -15.74
C VAL A 23 11.42 -8.23 -14.48
N LEU A 24 11.40 -8.98 -13.38
CA LEU A 24 10.87 -8.47 -12.11
C LEU A 24 11.71 -7.29 -11.57
N GLU A 25 13.04 -7.34 -11.67
CA GLU A 25 13.92 -6.23 -11.29
C GLU A 25 13.67 -4.97 -12.13
N GLU A 26 13.45 -5.12 -13.44
CA GLU A 26 13.05 -4.02 -14.33
C GLU A 26 11.74 -3.39 -13.84
N ILE A 27 10.69 -4.19 -13.63
CA ILE A 27 9.38 -3.70 -13.18
C ILE A 27 9.51 -3.00 -11.82
N ALA A 28 10.25 -3.58 -10.88
CA ALA A 28 10.37 -3.08 -9.51
C ALA A 28 11.00 -1.68 -9.42
N GLN A 29 11.91 -1.34 -10.34
CA GLN A 29 12.73 -0.14 -10.31
C GLN A 29 12.21 1.01 -11.19
N VAL A 30 11.35 0.74 -12.18
CA VAL A 30 10.81 1.78 -13.07
C VAL A 30 9.82 2.67 -12.30
N ARG A 31 10.19 3.93 -12.04
CA ARG A 31 9.31 4.89 -11.33
C ARG A 31 8.10 5.35 -12.14
N ALA A 32 8.12 5.20 -13.46
CA ALA A 32 7.07 5.66 -14.36
C ALA A 32 5.85 4.73 -14.46
N ILE A 33 5.88 3.55 -13.83
CA ILE A 33 4.73 2.64 -13.77
C ILE A 33 4.01 2.76 -12.44
N ALA A 34 2.77 2.27 -12.40
CA ALA A 34 1.97 2.29 -11.18
C ALA A 34 2.67 1.55 -10.02
N SER A 35 2.60 2.13 -8.82
CA SER A 35 3.32 1.66 -7.63
C SER A 35 2.89 0.25 -7.22
N ARG A 36 1.63 -0.11 -7.47
CA ARG A 36 1.10 -1.47 -7.26
C ARG A 36 1.88 -2.55 -8.04
N TYR A 37 2.31 -2.25 -9.28
CA TYR A 37 3.10 -3.19 -10.09
C TYR A 37 4.51 -3.34 -9.54
N ARG A 38 5.11 -2.23 -9.06
CA ARG A 38 6.41 -2.26 -8.40
C ARG A 38 6.35 -3.08 -7.11
N LEU A 39 5.30 -2.91 -6.32
CA LEU A 39 5.05 -3.68 -5.10
C LEU A 39 4.89 -5.18 -5.37
N GLN A 40 4.13 -5.53 -6.40
CA GLN A 40 3.96 -6.92 -6.83
C GLN A 40 5.27 -7.53 -7.31
N ALA A 41 6.07 -6.79 -8.07
CA ALA A 41 7.39 -7.27 -8.51
C ALA A 41 8.33 -7.50 -7.31
N TRP A 42 8.38 -6.56 -6.36
CA TRP A 42 9.16 -6.74 -5.13
C TRP A 42 8.69 -7.92 -4.29
N HIS A 43 7.39 -8.22 -4.27
CA HIS A 43 6.87 -9.41 -3.60
C HIS A 43 7.45 -10.69 -4.21
N PHE A 44 7.37 -10.87 -5.53
CA PHE A 44 7.92 -12.05 -6.20
C PHE A 44 9.45 -12.15 -6.09
N LEU A 45 10.17 -11.02 -6.15
CA LEU A 45 11.62 -10.99 -5.93
C LEU A 45 11.98 -11.50 -4.54
N ARG A 46 11.24 -11.10 -3.49
CA ARG A 46 11.47 -11.60 -2.13
C ARG A 46 11.15 -13.08 -1.98
N GLU A 47 10.08 -13.58 -2.62
CA GLU A 47 9.78 -15.02 -2.66
C GLU A 47 10.89 -15.82 -3.35
N ALA A 48 11.55 -15.23 -4.35
CA ALA A 48 12.73 -15.79 -5.00
C ALA A 48 14.05 -15.62 -4.20
N GLY A 49 14.01 -15.00 -3.02
CA GLY A 49 15.16 -14.78 -2.15
C GLY A 49 15.98 -13.52 -2.44
N ALA A 50 15.59 -12.71 -3.43
CA ALA A 50 16.22 -11.43 -3.70
C ALA A 50 15.86 -10.40 -2.62
N ARG A 51 16.80 -9.48 -2.35
CA ARG A 51 16.61 -8.37 -1.42
C ARG A 51 16.64 -7.05 -2.19
N PRO A 52 15.80 -6.07 -1.85
CA PRO A 52 15.90 -4.76 -2.45
C PRO A 52 17.25 -4.12 -2.14
N PRO A 53 17.78 -3.26 -3.03
CA PRO A 53 18.90 -2.39 -2.72
C PRO A 53 18.62 -1.59 -1.44
N SER A 54 19.64 -1.36 -0.61
CA SER A 54 19.50 -0.69 0.70
C SER A 54 18.84 0.69 0.60
N HIS A 55 19.14 1.45 -0.46
CA HIS A 55 18.55 2.77 -0.70
C HIS A 55 17.06 2.72 -1.11
N LEU A 56 16.52 1.56 -1.46
CA LEU A 56 15.11 1.35 -1.82
C LEU A 56 14.35 0.58 -0.75
N GLU A 57 15.02 -0.11 0.18
CA GLU A 57 14.37 -1.06 1.10
C GLU A 57 13.17 -0.43 1.84
N ARG A 58 13.31 0.85 2.21
CA ARG A 58 12.35 1.64 3.00
C ARG A 58 11.51 2.62 2.18
N ASP A 59 11.60 2.57 0.84
CA ASP A 59 10.76 3.41 -0.01
C ASP A 59 9.29 3.06 0.24
N VAL A 60 8.51 4.06 0.66
CA VAL A 60 7.06 3.89 0.81
C VAL A 60 6.42 3.98 -0.57
N LEU A 61 5.99 2.83 -1.08
CA LEU A 61 5.30 2.71 -2.37
C LEU A 61 3.78 2.75 -2.22
N GLY A 62 3.28 2.52 -1.02
CA GLY A 62 1.87 2.70 -0.70
C GLY A 62 1.55 2.50 0.77
N VAL A 63 0.32 2.77 1.13
CA VAL A 63 -0.27 2.56 2.45
C VAL A 63 -1.66 1.95 2.25
N VAL A 64 -2.00 0.92 3.02
CA VAL A 64 -3.36 0.40 3.13
C VAL A 64 -3.81 0.51 4.58
N VAL A 65 -4.88 1.26 4.80
CA VAL A 65 -5.54 1.41 6.10
C VAL A 65 -6.82 0.60 6.08
N GLU A 66 -6.95 -0.32 7.02
CA GLU A 66 -8.16 -1.16 7.19
C GLU A 66 -8.80 -0.82 8.54
N VAL A 67 -10.11 -0.57 8.54
CA VAL A 67 -10.91 -0.36 9.76
C VAL A 67 -11.90 -1.51 9.90
N GLY A 68 -11.88 -2.20 11.03
CA GLY A 68 -12.90 -3.20 11.36
C GLY A 68 -14.21 -2.53 11.72
N MET A 69 -15.25 -2.83 10.96
CA MET A 69 -16.63 -2.41 11.21
C MET A 69 -17.44 -3.58 11.79
N ASP A 70 -18.60 -3.31 12.37
CA ASP A 70 -19.48 -4.38 12.90
C ASP A 70 -19.87 -5.40 11.82
N SER A 71 -19.98 -4.96 10.56
CA SER A 71 -20.41 -5.79 9.42
C SER A 71 -19.48 -5.67 8.20
N GLY A 72 -18.17 -5.79 8.41
CA GLY A 72 -17.16 -5.81 7.33
C GLY A 72 -15.98 -4.89 7.61
N HIS A 73 -15.40 -4.34 6.55
CA HIS A 73 -14.19 -3.52 6.64
C HIS A 73 -14.27 -2.32 5.72
N ASP A 74 -13.83 -1.18 6.23
CA ASP A 74 -13.46 -0.05 5.41
C ASP A 74 -11.98 -0.19 5.02
N LEU A 75 -11.66 0.07 3.76
CA LEU A 75 -10.32 -0.04 3.22
C LEU A 75 -9.96 1.22 2.44
N LEU A 76 -8.88 1.88 2.83
CA LEU A 76 -8.24 2.95 2.07
C LEU A 76 -6.86 2.47 1.61
N ALA A 77 -6.65 2.37 0.30
CA ALA A 77 -5.36 2.14 -0.32
C ALA A 77 -4.86 3.43 -0.96
N VAL A 78 -3.60 3.81 -0.72
CA VAL A 78 -2.95 5.01 -1.24
C VAL A 78 -1.59 4.63 -1.78
N TYR A 79 -1.22 5.15 -2.95
CA TYR A 79 0.00 4.75 -3.64
C TYR A 79 0.89 5.95 -3.98
N ALA A 80 2.20 5.69 -4.12
CA ALA A 80 3.20 6.73 -4.40
C ALA A 80 3.04 7.39 -5.79
N ASP A 81 2.29 6.77 -6.69
CA ASP A 81 1.92 7.29 -8.02
C ASP A 81 0.68 8.21 -7.99
N LYS A 82 0.25 8.64 -6.80
CA LYS A 82 -0.90 9.53 -6.57
C LYS A 82 -2.26 8.90 -6.87
N THR A 83 -2.32 7.58 -7.01
CA THR A 83 -3.60 6.84 -7.04
C THR A 83 -4.07 6.48 -5.63
N ALA A 84 -5.39 6.38 -5.45
CA ALA A 84 -6.00 5.99 -4.18
C ALA A 84 -7.33 5.28 -4.40
N HIS A 85 -7.58 4.21 -3.66
CA HIS A 85 -8.84 3.46 -3.70
C HIS A 85 -9.45 3.46 -2.30
N TYR A 86 -10.73 3.78 -2.19
CA TYR A 86 -11.50 3.62 -0.96
C TYR A 86 -12.65 2.67 -1.22
N TYR A 87 -12.87 1.73 -0.31
CA TYR A 87 -14.03 0.84 -0.28
C TYR A 87 -14.59 0.85 1.13
N ASN A 88 -15.89 1.03 1.26
CA ASN A 88 -16.57 0.93 2.55
C ASN A 88 -17.14 -0.48 2.76
N TYR A 89 -17.51 -0.78 4.00
CA TYR A 89 -18.08 -2.07 4.38
C TYR A 89 -19.38 -2.40 3.66
N SER A 90 -20.11 -1.40 3.14
CA SER A 90 -21.37 -1.60 2.40
C SER A 90 -21.17 -1.89 0.91
N GLY A 91 -19.92 -1.95 0.43
CA GLY A 91 -19.57 -2.22 -0.97
C GLY A 91 -19.55 -0.99 -1.89
N ALA A 92 -19.80 0.21 -1.37
CA ALA A 92 -19.56 1.44 -2.11
C ALA A 92 -18.05 1.75 -2.11
N GLY A 93 -17.57 2.46 -3.14
CA GLY A 93 -16.16 2.80 -3.23
C GLY A 93 -15.86 3.92 -4.20
N VAL A 94 -14.65 4.45 -4.07
CA VAL A 94 -14.10 5.51 -4.91
C VAL A 94 -12.75 5.06 -5.40
N VAL A 95 -12.57 5.10 -6.72
CA VAL A 95 -11.30 4.79 -7.39
C VAL A 95 -10.77 6.09 -7.97
N TRP A 96 -9.70 6.62 -7.36
CA TRP A 96 -8.99 7.79 -7.82
C TRP A 96 -7.75 7.37 -8.61
N GLU A 97 -7.84 7.41 -9.94
CA GLU A 97 -6.72 7.15 -10.86
C GLU A 97 -5.97 8.43 -11.26
N HIS A 98 -5.86 9.39 -10.34
CA HIS A 98 -5.14 10.66 -10.51
C HIS A 98 -5.52 11.45 -11.79
N PRO A 99 -6.81 11.79 -11.98
CA PRO A 99 -7.26 12.59 -13.13
C PRO A 99 -6.73 14.04 -13.10
N ASP A 100 -6.42 14.56 -11.91
CA ASP A 100 -5.82 15.88 -11.68
C ASP A 100 -5.04 15.89 -10.35
N SER A 101 -4.43 17.03 -10.01
CA SER A 101 -3.58 17.18 -8.82
C SER A 101 -4.33 17.61 -7.55
N SER A 102 -5.67 17.57 -7.52
CA SER A 102 -6.48 18.11 -6.42
C SER A 102 -6.33 17.35 -5.10
N LEU A 103 -5.90 16.07 -5.16
CA LEU A 103 -5.67 15.22 -3.98
C LEU A 103 -4.19 15.05 -3.61
N ASP A 104 -3.25 15.57 -4.41
CA ASP A 104 -1.81 15.31 -4.26
C ASP A 104 -1.28 15.64 -2.88
N LYS A 105 -1.75 16.73 -2.28
CA LYS A 105 -1.34 17.18 -0.94
C LYS A 105 -1.82 16.21 0.14
N LEU A 106 -3.04 15.69 0.03
CA LEU A 106 -3.60 14.73 0.98
C LEU A 106 -2.89 13.38 0.86
N ILE A 107 -2.66 12.92 -0.37
CA ILE A 107 -1.90 11.70 -0.63
C ILE A 107 -0.46 11.82 -0.12
N GLU A 108 0.22 12.95 -0.36
CA GLU A 108 1.58 13.15 0.15
C GLU A 108 1.62 13.21 1.67
N ALA A 109 0.59 13.74 2.34
CA ALA A 109 0.50 13.73 3.79
C ALA A 109 0.46 12.30 4.35
N VAL A 110 -0.34 11.41 3.75
CA VAL A 110 -0.39 9.97 4.10
C VAL A 110 0.99 9.32 3.92
N LEU A 111 1.59 9.48 2.74
CA LEU A 111 2.88 8.87 2.42
C LEU A 111 4.00 9.40 3.32
N LYS A 112 4.02 10.70 3.63
CA LYS A 112 5.01 11.32 4.51
C LYS A 112 4.89 10.80 5.95
N ALA A 113 3.67 10.66 6.47
CA ALA A 113 3.46 10.09 7.79
C ALA A 113 3.94 8.63 7.85
N ALA A 114 3.64 7.83 6.82
CA ALA A 114 4.11 6.46 6.71
C ALA A 114 5.65 6.35 6.64
N ARG A 115 6.33 7.24 5.89
CA ARG A 115 7.80 7.27 5.84
C ARG A 115 8.42 7.47 7.22
N SER A 116 7.78 8.26 8.08
CA SER A 116 8.27 8.49 9.45
C SER A 116 8.19 7.22 10.29
N ILE A 117 7.10 6.45 10.16
CA ILE A 117 6.94 5.17 10.88
C ILE A 117 7.97 4.13 10.41
N VAL A 118 8.22 4.02 9.10
CA VAL A 118 9.18 3.06 8.52
C VAL A 118 10.63 3.30 9.00
N GLN A 119 10.96 4.50 9.49
CA GLN A 119 12.27 4.76 10.08
C GLN A 119 12.44 4.09 11.45
N ASP A 120 11.35 3.93 12.20
CA ASP A 120 11.38 3.52 13.60
C ASP A 120 11.16 2.01 13.81
N ILE A 121 10.46 1.34 12.89
CA ILE A 121 10.10 -0.08 13.01
C ILE A 121 10.71 -0.93 11.90
N GLY A 122 10.71 -2.25 12.07
CA GLY A 122 11.14 -3.21 11.04
C GLY A 122 9.96 -3.80 10.24
N PRO A 123 10.23 -4.49 9.13
CA PRO A 123 9.19 -5.17 8.37
C PRO A 123 8.59 -6.32 9.18
N TRP A 124 7.29 -6.55 8.98
CA TRP A 124 6.55 -7.69 9.48
C TRP A 124 7.00 -8.97 8.78
N ASN A 125 7.49 -9.92 9.57
CA ASN A 125 7.95 -11.24 9.10
C ASN A 125 6.96 -12.38 9.44
N GLY A 126 5.82 -12.06 10.05
CA GLY A 126 4.82 -13.05 10.43
C GLY A 126 3.88 -13.42 9.27
N ALA A 127 3.04 -14.43 9.51
CA ALA A 127 1.96 -14.78 8.58
C ALA A 127 0.98 -13.61 8.41
N ARG A 128 0.25 -13.62 7.30
CA ARG A 128 -0.87 -12.69 7.09
C ARG A 128 -1.93 -12.94 8.16
N ARG A 129 -2.32 -11.88 8.86
CA ARG A 129 -3.36 -11.94 9.90
C ARG A 129 -4.75 -11.85 9.28
N SER A 130 -5.74 -12.51 9.89
CA SER A 130 -7.17 -12.31 9.61
C SER A 130 -7.53 -10.82 9.71
N PRO A 131 -8.54 -10.31 8.99
CA PRO A 131 -8.92 -8.88 9.04
C PRO A 131 -9.07 -8.33 10.47
N PRO A 132 -8.84 -7.01 10.70
CA PRO A 132 -8.95 -6.43 12.03
C PRO A 132 -10.39 -6.58 12.59
N PRO A 133 -10.57 -6.86 13.89
CA PRO A 133 -11.90 -6.92 14.50
C PRO A 133 -12.56 -5.55 14.57
N ALA A 134 -13.87 -5.52 14.84
CA ALA A 134 -14.64 -4.28 14.95
C ALA A 134 -13.98 -3.29 15.95
N GLY A 135 -13.89 -2.02 15.58
CA GLY A 135 -13.24 -0.96 16.38
C GLY A 135 -11.72 -0.96 16.34
N HIS A 136 -11.08 -1.90 15.63
CA HIS A 136 -9.63 -1.91 15.42
C HIS A 136 -9.26 -1.29 14.08
N LEU A 137 -8.08 -0.68 14.08
CA LEU A 137 -7.41 -0.15 12.90
C LEU A 137 -6.19 -1.01 12.59
N ARG A 138 -5.92 -1.22 11.30
CA ARG A 138 -4.68 -1.78 10.81
C ARG A 138 -4.03 -0.85 9.79
N LEU A 139 -2.76 -0.56 10.01
CA LEU A 139 -1.90 0.26 9.17
C LEU A 139 -0.89 -0.64 8.46
N ASN A 140 -1.03 -0.76 7.15
CA ASN A 140 -0.13 -1.51 6.29
C ASN A 140 0.71 -0.55 5.43
N ILE A 141 1.99 -0.40 5.71
CA ILE A 141 2.90 0.43 4.91
C ILE A 141 3.67 -0.49 3.97
N LEU A 142 3.57 -0.23 2.67
CA LEU A 142 4.01 -1.11 1.61
C LEU A 142 5.36 -0.63 1.06
N THR A 143 6.39 -1.47 1.18
CA THR A 143 7.76 -1.15 0.77
C THR A 143 8.39 -2.28 -0.07
N PRO A 144 9.52 -2.02 -0.73
CA PRO A 144 10.34 -3.06 -1.36
C PRO A 144 10.80 -4.17 -0.41
N SER A 145 11.08 -3.87 0.86
CA SER A 145 11.52 -4.90 1.82
C SER A 145 10.36 -5.70 2.43
N GLY A 146 9.11 -5.29 2.19
CA GLY A 146 7.93 -5.96 2.69
C GLY A 146 6.93 -5.02 3.35
N LEU A 147 6.06 -5.61 4.15
CA LEU A 147 5.02 -4.91 4.87
C LEU A 147 5.58 -4.36 6.19
N TYR A 148 5.38 -3.09 6.49
CA TYR A 148 5.54 -2.54 7.83
C TYR A 148 4.14 -2.36 8.41
N PHE A 149 3.89 -2.88 9.61
CA PHE A 149 2.55 -3.15 10.08
C PHE A 149 2.35 -2.69 11.52
N GLY A 150 1.18 -2.10 11.79
CA GLY A 150 0.66 -1.88 13.13
C GLY A 150 -0.84 -2.14 13.18
N GLU A 151 -1.33 -2.75 14.25
CA GLU A 151 -2.75 -3.01 14.47
C GLU A 151 -3.10 -2.90 15.95
N GLY A 152 -4.26 -2.31 16.24
CA GLY A 152 -4.79 -2.17 17.59
C GLY A 152 -6.14 -1.48 17.59
N PRO A 153 -6.76 -1.30 18.77
CA PRO A 153 -7.94 -0.48 18.93
C PRO A 153 -7.71 0.91 18.35
N PHE A 154 -8.71 1.47 17.67
CA PHE A 154 -8.59 2.79 17.05
C PHE A 154 -8.14 3.86 18.07
N GLU A 155 -8.76 3.87 19.24
CA GLU A 155 -8.46 4.86 20.29
C GLU A 155 -7.01 4.80 20.78
N ASP A 156 -6.43 3.60 20.87
CA ASP A 156 -5.05 3.41 21.32
C ASP A 156 -4.06 3.90 20.26
N LEU A 157 -4.29 3.53 18.99
CA LEU A 157 -3.46 3.97 17.88
C LEU A 157 -3.59 5.48 17.60
N ASP A 158 -4.75 6.07 17.83
CA ASP A 158 -4.96 7.52 17.72
C ASP A 158 -4.24 8.31 18.82
N ARG A 159 -3.99 7.69 19.98
CA ARG A 159 -3.18 8.27 21.06
C ARG A 159 -1.68 8.07 20.87
N ASP A 160 -1.27 7.08 20.07
CA ASP A 160 0.15 6.85 19.76
C ASP A 160 0.68 8.00 18.88
N PRO A 161 1.66 8.80 19.36
CA PRO A 161 2.21 9.91 18.59
C PRO A 161 2.87 9.48 17.27
N ARG A 162 3.27 8.21 17.12
CA ARG A 162 3.84 7.68 15.88
C ARG A 162 2.77 7.35 14.84
N ALA A 163 1.67 6.74 15.26
CA ALA A 163 0.60 6.30 14.36
C ALA A 163 -0.39 7.44 14.04
N ARG A 164 -0.70 8.30 15.00
CA ARG A 164 -1.70 9.38 14.88
C ARG A 164 -1.57 10.23 13.60
N PRO A 165 -0.37 10.70 13.19
CA PRO A 165 -0.25 11.50 11.96
C PRO A 165 -0.71 10.75 10.71
N LEU A 166 -0.45 9.44 10.64
CA LEU A 166 -0.88 8.62 9.51
C LEU A 166 -2.41 8.41 9.53
N ILE A 167 -2.97 8.18 10.70
CA ILE A 167 -4.41 7.99 10.89
C ILE A 167 -5.18 9.24 10.45
N HIS A 168 -4.75 10.42 10.91
CA HIS A 168 -5.43 11.67 10.60
C HIS A 168 -5.33 12.01 9.11
N ALA A 169 -4.15 11.84 8.51
CA ALA A 169 -3.98 12.06 7.08
C ALA A 169 -4.85 11.09 6.24
N ALA A 170 -4.98 9.83 6.67
CA ALA A 170 -5.83 8.83 6.02
C ALA A 170 -7.32 9.20 6.11
N LEU A 171 -7.79 9.63 7.28
CA LEU A 171 -9.17 10.08 7.49
C LEU A 171 -9.51 11.31 6.64
N ASP A 172 -8.60 12.28 6.54
CA ASP A 172 -8.81 13.48 5.72
C ASP A 172 -8.88 13.15 4.23
N LEU A 173 -8.00 12.26 3.75
CA LEU A 173 -8.06 11.77 2.37
C LEU A 173 -9.36 11.01 2.10
N MET A 174 -9.76 10.11 3.01
CA MET A 174 -11.00 9.34 2.90
C MET A 174 -12.22 10.26 2.79
N ARG A 175 -12.36 11.24 3.70
CA ARG A 175 -13.45 12.24 3.66
C ARG A 175 -13.50 12.98 2.34
N ARG A 176 -12.33 13.33 1.78
CA ARG A 176 -12.28 14.00 0.49
C ARG A 176 -12.68 13.07 -0.64
N LEU A 177 -12.19 11.83 -0.68
CA LEU A 177 -12.56 10.84 -1.68
C LEU A 177 -14.07 10.60 -1.70
N THR A 178 -14.70 10.39 -0.54
CA THR A 178 -16.15 10.13 -0.46
C THR A 178 -16.99 11.34 -0.88
N SER A 179 -16.49 12.56 -0.70
CA SER A 179 -17.16 13.77 -1.20
C SER A 179 -17.15 13.92 -2.73
N LEU A 180 -16.28 13.17 -3.44
CA LEU A 180 -16.26 13.16 -4.91
C LEU A 180 -17.40 12.31 -5.49
N VAL A 181 -18.01 11.45 -4.67
CA VAL A 181 -19.20 10.70 -5.08
C VAL A 181 -20.38 11.65 -5.04
N VAL A 182 -20.76 12.17 -6.21
CA VAL A 182 -22.03 12.89 -6.36
C VAL A 182 -23.15 11.88 -6.09
N PRO A 183 -24.10 12.14 -5.17
CA PRO A 183 -25.30 11.32 -5.06
C PRO A 183 -26.01 11.37 -6.41
N GLY A 184 -26.25 10.20 -7.00
CA GLY A 184 -27.05 10.07 -8.22
C GLY A 184 -28.51 10.50 -8.03
#